data_AF-A0A060CKR2-F1
#
_entry.id   AF-A0A060CKR2-F1
#
_cell.length_a   1.000
_cell.length_b   1.000
_cell.length_c   1.000
_cell.angle_alpha   90.00
_cell.angle_beta   90.00
_cell.angle_gamma   90.00
#
_symmetry.space_group_name_H-M   'P 1'
#
loop_
_entity.id
_entity.type
_entity.pdbx_description
1 polymer ?
#
loop_
_entity_poly.entity_id
_entity_poly.type
_entity_poly.pdbx_seq_one_letter_code
_entity_poly.pdbx_strand_id
1 'polypeptide(L)'
;MQRYTFPSTASATVMINAGQALTSVESSSVRIVDDHTVEATITASGFCQGTEPFTVHTQTTFDRPFTASGTWVGNDVSAGSDRADGDRTGAYVTFDA
;
A
#
# COMPACT_ATOMS: atom_id res chain seq x y z
N MET A 1 -3.25 11.74 10.66
CA MET A 1 -2.06 12.33 9.99
C MET A 1 -0.82 11.61 10.53
N GLN A 2 0.11 11.23 9.66
CA GLN A 2 1.34 10.52 10.04
C GLN A 2 2.56 11.39 9.71
N ARG A 3 3.67 11.18 10.41
CA ARG A 3 4.95 11.85 10.14
C ARG A 3 6.08 10.85 10.33
N TYR A 4 6.91 10.72 9.30
CA TYR A 4 8.09 9.85 9.31
C TYR A 4 9.35 10.72 9.27
N THR A 5 10.24 10.54 10.25
CA THR A 5 11.58 11.15 10.25
C THR A 5 12.59 10.06 10.00
N PHE A 6 13.16 10.03 8.81
CA PHE A 6 14.24 9.11 8.47
C PHE A 6 15.57 9.64 9.03
N PRO A 7 16.52 8.75 9.41
CA PRO A 7 17.90 9.16 9.63
C PRO A 7 18.51 9.68 8.32
N SER A 8 19.68 10.33 8.39
CA SER A 8 20.43 10.71 7.19
C SER A 8 20.67 9.48 6.31
N THR A 9 20.06 9.47 5.13
CA THR A 9 20.07 8.37 4.16
C THR A 9 20.03 8.96 2.76
N ALA A 10 20.47 8.22 1.74
CA ALA A 10 20.27 8.61 0.34
C ALA A 10 18.88 8.24 -0.19
N SER A 11 18.17 7.34 0.50
CA SER A 11 16.89 6.79 0.07
C SER A 11 16.04 6.45 1.28
N ALA A 12 14.78 6.89 1.27
CA ALA A 12 13.79 6.63 2.31
C ALA A 12 12.54 5.97 1.69
N THR A 13 12.16 4.78 2.16
CA THR A 13 11.03 4.02 1.58
C THR A 13 9.90 3.86 2.58
N VAL A 14 8.67 4.08 2.12
CA VAL A 14 7.43 3.78 2.84
C VAL A 14 6.69 2.68 2.09
N MET A 15 6.16 1.71 2.83
CA MET A 15 5.38 0.59 2.29
C MET A 15 3.92 0.71 2.72
N ILE A 16 3.01 0.55 1.76
CA ILE A 16 1.56 0.47 1.95
C ILE A 16 1.14 -0.99 1.72
N ASN A 17 0.92 -1.74 2.81
CA ASN A 17 0.50 -3.14 2.76
C ASN A 17 -1.03 -3.24 2.83
N ALA A 18 -1.67 -3.46 1.69
CA ALA A 18 -3.12 -3.63 1.57
C ALA A 18 -3.57 -5.10 1.76
N GLY A 19 -2.61 -6.01 1.73
CA GLY A 19 -2.84 -7.45 1.64
C GLY A 19 -2.76 -8.21 2.96
N GLN A 20 -2.58 -7.53 4.09
CA GLN A 20 -2.42 -8.16 5.40
C GLN A 20 -3.19 -7.42 6.50
N ALA A 21 -3.99 -8.16 7.24
CA ALA A 21 -4.72 -7.68 8.41
C ALA A 21 -4.86 -8.81 9.45
N LEU A 22 -5.35 -8.47 10.65
CA LEU A 22 -5.79 -9.47 11.62
C LEU A 22 -7.13 -10.12 11.22
N THR A 23 -7.94 -9.42 10.42
CA THR A 23 -9.09 -9.98 9.69
C THR A 23 -8.63 -10.82 8.51
N SER A 24 -9.50 -11.67 7.97
CA SER A 24 -9.28 -12.27 6.66
C SER A 24 -9.32 -11.19 5.58
N VAL A 25 -8.29 -11.13 4.73
CA VAL A 25 -8.29 -10.29 3.52
C VAL A 25 -8.69 -11.16 2.35
N GLU A 26 -9.90 -10.95 1.84
CA GLU A 26 -10.48 -11.73 0.73
C GLU A 26 -9.96 -11.26 -0.63
N SER A 27 -9.70 -9.96 -0.76
CA SER A 27 -9.04 -9.38 -1.94
C SER A 27 -8.44 -8.03 -1.59
N SER A 28 -7.39 -7.66 -2.31
CA SER A 28 -6.74 -6.36 -2.17
C SER A 28 -6.32 -5.84 -3.53
N SER A 29 -6.34 -4.51 -3.68
CA SER A 29 -5.69 -3.84 -4.80
C SER A 29 -5.04 -2.56 -4.32
N VAL A 30 -3.98 -2.16 -5.03
CA VAL A 30 -3.34 -0.85 -4.88
C VAL A 30 -3.19 -0.17 -6.22
N ARG A 31 -3.25 1.15 -6.21
CA ARG A 31 -2.98 1.99 -7.37
C ARG A 31 -2.16 3.21 -6.95
N ILE A 32 -1.05 3.42 -7.64
CA ILE A 32 -0.26 4.64 -7.57
C ILE A 32 -0.82 5.59 -8.62
N VAL A 33 -1.40 6.71 -8.17
CA VAL A 33 -2.21 7.60 -9.04
C VAL A 33 -1.35 8.69 -9.67
N ASP A 34 -0.42 9.24 -8.90
CA ASP A 34 0.54 10.27 -9.26
C ASP A 34 1.76 10.19 -8.32
N ASP A 35 2.69 11.13 -8.44
CA ASP A 35 3.92 11.19 -7.64
C ASP A 35 3.73 11.52 -6.15
N HIS A 36 2.48 11.67 -5.69
CA HIS A 36 2.13 11.93 -4.29
C HIS A 36 1.08 10.96 -3.73
N THR A 37 0.38 10.19 -4.57
CA THR A 37 -0.88 9.56 -4.16
C THR A 37 -0.91 8.07 -4.43
N VAL A 38 -1.25 7.30 -3.39
CA VAL A 38 -1.51 5.85 -3.48
C VAL A 38 -2.90 5.55 -2.93
N GLU A 39 -3.71 4.87 -3.73
CA GLU A 39 -5.01 4.34 -3.36
C GLU A 39 -4.92 2.84 -3.05
N ALA A 40 -5.74 2.38 -2.12
CA ALA A 40 -5.94 0.95 -1.89
C ALA A 40 -7.42 0.60 -1.70
N THR A 41 -7.79 -0.59 -2.14
CA THR A 41 -9.10 -1.19 -1.87
C THR A 41 -8.89 -2.56 -1.25
N ILE A 42 -9.52 -2.80 -0.10
CA ILE A 42 -9.33 -4.00 0.70
C ILE A 42 -10.72 -4.56 1.02
N THR A 43 -11.02 -5.76 0.54
CA THR A 43 -12.22 -6.49 0.98
C THR A 43 -11.81 -7.47 2.06
N ALA A 44 -12.41 -7.35 3.23
CA ALA A 44 -12.08 -8.13 4.40
C ALA A 44 -13.31 -8.72 5.08
N SER A 45 -13.11 -9.75 5.88
CA SER A 45 -14.14 -10.38 6.70
C SER A 45 -13.56 -10.86 8.04
N GLY A 46 -14.42 -11.07 9.04
CA GLY A 46 -14.06 -11.74 10.27
C GLY A 46 -13.44 -10.86 11.37
N PHE A 47 -12.38 -11.37 12.03
CA PHE A 47 -11.75 -10.98 13.31
C PHE A 47 -12.15 -11.88 14.50
N CYS A 48 -12.98 -11.42 15.44
CA CYS A 48 -13.38 -12.21 16.62
C CYS A 48 -14.55 -13.17 16.35
N GLN A 49 -15.34 -12.90 15.31
CA GLN A 49 -16.46 -13.71 14.83
C GLN A 49 -16.50 -13.62 13.30
N GLY A 50 -17.24 -14.49 12.63
CA GLY A 50 -17.52 -14.32 11.21
C GLY A 50 -18.31 -13.03 10.98
N THR A 51 -17.89 -12.21 10.03
CA THR A 51 -18.66 -11.05 9.54
C THR A 51 -18.97 -11.25 8.07
N GLU A 52 -20.01 -10.58 7.58
CA GLU A 52 -20.15 -10.40 6.14
C GLU A 52 -18.94 -9.62 5.59
N PRO A 53 -18.55 -9.86 4.32
CA PRO A 53 -17.47 -9.09 3.70
C PRO A 53 -17.78 -7.60 3.68
N PHE A 54 -16.78 -6.78 3.98
CA PHE A 54 -16.84 -5.33 3.85
C PHE A 54 -15.63 -4.82 3.08
N THR A 55 -15.81 -3.72 2.37
CA THR A 55 -14.75 -3.10 1.57
C THR A 55 -14.31 -1.78 2.19
N VAL A 56 -13.00 -1.62 2.36
CA VAL A 56 -12.35 -0.40 2.80
C VAL A 56 -11.62 0.21 1.62
N HIS A 57 -11.90 1.48 1.34
CA HIS A 57 -11.16 2.29 0.37
C HIS A 57 -10.28 3.28 1.12
N THR A 58 -9.02 3.40 0.72
CA THR A 58 -8.07 4.33 1.30
C THR A 58 -7.39 5.15 0.21
N GLN A 59 -7.01 6.37 0.57
CA GLN A 59 -6.13 7.22 -0.21
C GLN A 59 -5.06 7.76 0.73
N THR A 60 -3.80 7.56 0.37
CA THR A 60 -2.63 8.09 1.08
C THR A 60 -1.98 9.11 0.17
N THR A 61 -1.91 10.36 0.63
CA THR A 61 -1.23 11.45 -0.06
C THR A 61 0.00 11.87 0.76
N PHE A 62 1.15 11.92 0.11
CA PHE A 62 2.42 12.38 0.68
C PHE A 62 2.58 13.88 0.51
N ASP A 63 3.36 14.52 1.39
CA ASP A 63 3.60 15.96 1.40
C ASP A 63 4.80 16.41 0.56
N ARG A 64 5.51 15.45 -0.04
CA ARG A 64 6.55 15.65 -1.06
C ARG A 64 6.43 14.56 -2.14
N PRO A 65 6.94 14.79 -3.36
CA PRO A 65 6.90 13.77 -4.40
C PRO A 65 7.84 12.62 -4.08
N PHE A 66 7.44 11.38 -4.39
CA PHE A 66 8.36 10.25 -4.40
C PHE A 66 9.15 10.21 -5.72
N THR A 67 10.38 9.70 -5.67
CA THR A 67 11.30 9.61 -6.82
C THR A 67 11.30 8.24 -7.47
N ALA A 68 10.82 7.21 -6.76
CA ALA A 68 10.64 5.86 -7.30
C ALA A 68 9.47 5.16 -6.60
N SER A 69 8.86 4.21 -7.29
CA SER A 69 7.75 3.44 -6.74
C SER A 69 7.62 2.09 -7.42
N GLY A 70 6.74 1.25 -6.87
CA GLY A 70 6.36 -0.02 -7.45
C GLY A 70 5.30 -0.72 -6.61
N THR A 71 4.80 -1.84 -7.12
CA THR A 71 3.78 -2.65 -6.44
C THR A 71 4.27 -4.07 -6.22
N TRP A 72 3.54 -4.84 -5.41
CA TRP A 72 3.76 -6.27 -5.28
C TRP A 72 2.45 -7.05 -5.25
N VAL A 73 2.54 -8.33 -5.63
CA VAL A 73 1.50 -9.35 -5.42
C VAL A 73 2.19 -10.54 -4.75
N GLY A 74 1.69 -11.01 -3.61
CA GLY A 74 2.35 -12.08 -2.87
C GLY A 74 3.79 -11.72 -2.47
N ASN A 75 4.77 -12.38 -3.08
CA ASN A 75 6.20 -12.14 -2.86
C ASN A 75 6.89 -11.46 -4.06
N ASP A 76 6.16 -11.21 -5.14
CA ASP A 76 6.71 -10.71 -6.40
C ASP A 76 6.61 -9.18 -6.45
N VAL A 77 7.76 -8.50 -6.49
CA VAL A 77 7.85 -7.04 -6.54
C VAL A 77 8.05 -6.59 -7.99
N SER A 78 7.20 -5.67 -8.45
CA SER A 78 7.24 -5.08 -9.79
C SER A 78 7.60 -3.61 -9.70
N ALA A 79 8.89 -3.31 -9.90
CA ALA A 79 9.40 -1.95 -9.88
C ALA A 79 8.82 -1.11 -11.03
N GLY A 80 8.39 0.12 -10.74
CA GLY A 80 7.76 1.03 -11.70
C GLY A 80 6.32 0.66 -12.07
N SER A 81 5.77 -0.44 -11.54
CA SER A 81 4.35 -0.74 -11.70
C SER A 81 3.51 0.24 -10.88
N ASP A 82 2.40 0.70 -11.44
CA ASP A 82 1.45 1.61 -10.80
C ASP A 82 0.21 0.90 -10.25
N ARG A 83 0.08 -0.41 -10.48
CA ARG A 83 -1.10 -1.17 -10.05
C ARG A 83 -0.73 -2.59 -9.63
N ALA A 84 -1.47 -3.09 -8.65
CA ALA A 84 -1.50 -4.51 -8.33
C ALA A 84 -2.90 -4.91 -7.87
N ASP A 85 -3.33 -6.09 -8.29
CA ASP A 85 -4.61 -6.72 -7.94
C ASP A 85 -4.34 -8.16 -7.52
N GLY A 86 -5.08 -8.65 -6.52
CA GLY A 86 -5.07 -10.04 -6.11
C GLY A 86 -4.81 -10.22 -4.61
N ASP A 87 -4.17 -11.34 -4.29
CA ASP A 87 -3.89 -11.70 -2.91
C ASP A 87 -2.61 -11.03 -2.43
N ARG A 88 -2.65 -10.54 -1.19
CA ARG A 88 -1.46 -10.01 -0.49
C ARG A 88 -0.77 -8.85 -1.24
N THR A 89 -1.54 -7.92 -1.82
CA THR A 89 -0.99 -6.80 -2.61
C THR A 89 -0.46 -5.66 -1.73
N GLY A 90 0.38 -4.82 -2.33
CA GLY A 90 0.71 -3.52 -1.77
C GLY A 90 1.63 -2.69 -2.67
N ALA A 91 2.00 -1.50 -2.20
CA ALA A 91 2.81 -0.54 -2.92
C ALA A 91 3.97 -0.04 -2.06
N TYR A 92 5.10 0.28 -2.69
CA TYR A 92 6.18 1.02 -2.06
C TYR A 92 6.41 2.33 -2.80
N VAL A 93 6.77 3.35 -2.04
CA VAL A 93 7.21 4.65 -2.55
C VAL A 93 8.52 5.01 -1.89
N THR A 94 9.43 5.56 -2.68
CA THR A 94 10.78 5.91 -2.26
C THR A 94 11.02 7.38 -2.54
N PHE A 95 11.52 8.07 -1.52
CA PHE A 95 11.89 9.47 -1.56
C PHE A 95 13.41 9.59 -1.62
N ASP A 96 13.87 10.66 -2.27
CA ASP A 96 15.19 11.21 -2.00
C ASP A 96 15.24 11.75 -0.55
N ALA A 97 16.45 11.88 -0.02
CA ALA A 97 16.71 12.35 1.34
C ALA A 97 15.92 13.63 1.70
#